data_AF-F8WF94-F1
#
_entry.id   AF-F8WF94-F1
#
_cell.length_a   1.000
_cell.length_b   1.000
_cell.length_c   1.000
_cell.angle_alpha   90.00
_cell.angle_beta   90.00
_cell.angle_gamma   90.00
#
_symmetry.space_group_name_H-M   'P 1'
#
loop_
_entity.id
_entity.type
_entity.pdbx_description
1 polymer ?
#
loop_
_entity_poly.entity_id
_entity_poly.type
_entity_poly.pdbx_seq_one_letter_code
_entity_poly.pdbx_strand_id
1 'polypeptide(L)' 'MLHTTQLYQHVPETRWPIVYSPRYNITFMGLEKLHPFDAGKWGKVINFLKVSV' A
#
# COMPACT_ATOMS: atom_id res chain seq x y z
N MET A 1 40.22 2.04 1.99
CA MET A 1 39.25 1.32 2.84
C MET A 1 37.85 1.67 2.35
N LEU A 2 37.01 0.68 2.05
CA LEU A 2 35.62 0.91 1.65
C LEU A 2 34.80 1.27 2.90
N HIS A 3 34.11 2.41 2.86
CA HIS A 3 33.18 2.78 3.92
C HIS A 3 31.94 1.88 3.84
N THR A 4 31.67 1.13 4.91
CA THR A 4 30.40 0.41 5.07
C THR A 4 29.31 1.40 5.47
N THR A 5 28.25 1.49 4.67
CA THR A 5 27.09 2.34 4.93
C THR A 5 25.95 1.50 5.50
N GLN A 6 25.11 2.09 6.36
CA GLN A 6 23.88 1.46 6.85
C GLN A 6 22.64 1.86 6.04
N LEU A 7 22.82 2.37 4.82
CA LEU A 7 21.72 2.87 3.99
C LEU A 7 20.78 1.74 3.54
N TYR A 8 21.32 0.53 3.36
CA TYR A 8 20.55 -0.63 2.95
C TYR A 8 20.54 -1.67 4.07
N GLN A 9 19.35 -2.02 4.53
CA GLN A 9 19.13 -3.18 5.40
C GLN A 9 18.53 -4.32 4.59
N HIS A 10 18.89 -5.54 4.97
CA HIS A 10 18.30 -6.74 4.39
C HIS A 10 16.80 -6.77 4.67
N VAL A 11 16.00 -6.86 3.61
CA VAL A 11 14.54 -7.02 3.69
C VAL A 11 14.23 -8.48 3.38
N PRO A 12 13.50 -9.21 4.25
CA PRO A 12 13.11 -10.59 3.96
C PRO A 12 12.32 -10.67 2.65
N GLU A 13 12.57 -11.70 1.84
CA GLU A 13 11.85 -11.94 0.58
C GLU A 13 10.34 -12.15 0.78
N THR A 14 9.94 -12.56 1.98
CA THR A 14 8.53 -12.72 2.37
C THR A 14 7.83 -11.39 2.65
N ARG A 15 8.57 -10.28 2.81
CA ARG A 15 8.00 -8.96 3.05
C ARG A 15 7.59 -8.32 1.73
N TRP A 16 6.35 -7.85 1.70
CA TRP A 16 5.82 -7.16 0.54
C TRP A 16 6.48 -5.78 0.37
N PRO A 17 6.88 -5.39 -0.86
CA PRO A 17 7.46 -4.07 -1.13
C PRO A 17 6.39 -2.97 -1.22
N ILE A 18 5.28 -3.12 -0.47
CA ILE A 18 4.11 -2.25 -0.54
C ILE A 18 3.68 -1.91 0.88
N VAL A 19 3.55 -0.62 1.18
CA VAL A 19 2.98 -0.14 2.43
C VAL A 19 1.50 0.14 2.23
N TYR A 20 0.65 -0.60 2.93
CA TYR A 20 -0.80 -0.44 2.86
C TYR A 20 -1.41 -0.26 4.26
N SER A 21 -2.38 0.64 4.35
CA SER A 21 -3.27 0.77 5.52
C SER A 21 -4.72 0.80 5.04
N PRO A 22 -5.66 0.12 5.74
CA PRO A 22 -7.08 0.25 5.47
C PRO A 22 -7.59 1.69 5.45
N ARG A 23 -6.92 2.59 6.21
CA ARG A 23 -7.23 4.02 6.30
C ARG A 23 -7.03 4.81 5.00
N TYR A 24 -6.35 4.24 4.01
CA TYR A 24 -6.24 4.85 2.68
C TYR A 24 -7.56 4.81 1.91
N ASN A 25 -8.51 3.96 2.31
CA ASN A 25 -9.87 3.95 1.78
C ASN A 25 -10.70 4.94 2.58
N ILE A 26 -10.77 6.18 2.10
CA ILE A 26 -11.52 7.24 2.78
C ILE A 26 -13.01 6.93 2.61
N THR A 27 -13.73 6.87 3.73
CA THR A 27 -15.19 6.72 3.77
C THR A 27 -15.81 7.92 4.48
N PHE A 28 -16.96 8.38 3.98
CA PHE A 28 -17.68 9.49 4.57
C PHE A 28 -19.18 9.35 4.31
N MET A 29 -19.84 8.48 5.06
CA MET A 29 -21.29 8.24 4.98
C MET A 29 -21.81 7.98 3.54
N GLY A 30 -20.95 7.49 2.63
CA GLY A 30 -21.28 7.25 1.23
C GLY A 30 -21.04 8.44 0.29
N LEU A 31 -20.78 9.65 0.81
CA LEU A 31 -20.48 10.84 0.01
C LEU A 31 -19.14 10.73 -0.71
N GLU A 32 -18.23 9.86 -0.26
CA GLU A 32 -16.99 9.55 -0.97
C GLU A 32 -17.23 9.04 -2.40
N LYS A 33 -18.42 8.48 -2.68
CA LYS A 33 -18.81 7.99 -4.01
C LYS A 33 -19.18 9.09 -5.00
N LEU A 34 -19.50 10.28 -4.51
CA LEU A 34 -19.77 11.46 -5.33
C LEU A 34 -18.48 12.19 -5.73
N HIS A 35 -17.37 11.85 -5.08
CA HIS A 35 -16.09 12.43 -5.38
C HIS A 35 -15.62 11.95 -6.77
N PRO A 36 -15.09 12.85 -7.64
CA PRO A 36 -14.65 12.48 -9.00
C PRO A 36 -13.47 11.49 -9.01
N PHE A 37 -12.81 11.30 -7.88
CA PHE A 37 -11.81 10.27 -7.66
C PHE A 37 -12.33 9.21 -6.67
N ASP A 38 -12.23 7.93 -7.05
CA ASP A 38 -12.59 6.79 -6.19
C ASP A 38 -11.70 6.75 -4.93
N ALA A 39 -12.25 7.26 -3.82
CA ALA A 39 -11.55 7.34 -2.54
C ALA A 39 -11.36 5.96 -1.87
N GLY A 40 -12.04 4.91 -2.36
CA GLY A 40 -11.91 3.52 -1.92
C GLY A 40 -11.12 2.63 -2.89
N LYS A 41 -10.40 3.22 -3.86
CA LYS A 41 -9.67 2.49 -4.91
C LYS A 41 -8.61 1.53 -4.35
N TRP A 42 -7.90 1.93 -3.30
CA TRP A 42 -6.73 1.21 -2.80
C TRP A 42 -7.06 -0.17 -2.21
N GLY A 43 -8.26 -0.33 -1.65
CA GLY A 43 -8.78 -1.61 -1.18
C GLY A 43 -8.93 -2.62 -2.31
N LYS A 44 -9.39 -2.17 -3.49
CA LYS A 44 -9.49 -3.02 -4.69
C LYS A 44 -8.10 -3.44 -5.17
N VAL A 45 -7.16 -2.49 -5.19
CA VAL A 45 -5.76 -2.74 -5.60
C VAL A 45 -5.10 -3.77 -4.70
N ILE A 46 -5.14 -3.59 -3.37
CA ILE A 46 -4.48 -4.54 -2.46
C ILE A 46 -5.12 -5.93 -2.50
N ASN A 47 -6.44 -6.01 -2.69
CA ASN A 47 -7.13 -7.30 -2.81
C ASN A 47 -6.71 -8.02 -4.09
N PHE A 48 -6.61 -7.32 -5.22
CA PHE A 48 -6.09 -7.88 -6.46
C PHE A 48 -4.65 -8.39 -6.31
N LEU A 49 -3.78 -7.59 -5.70
CA LEU A 49 -2.38 -7.96 -5.51
C LEU A 49 -2.23 -9.17 -4.57
N LYS A 50 -3.01 -9.23 -3.47
CA LYS A 50 -3.03 -10.36 -2.53
C LYS A 50 -3.46 -11.69 -3.13
N VAL A 51 -4.29 -11.68 -4.18
CA VAL A 51 -4.77 -12.90 -4.84
C VAL A 51 -3.76 -13.40 -5.89
N SER A 52 -2.82 -12.55 -6.30
CA SER A 52 -1.83 -12.84 -7.35
C SER A 52 -0.49 -13.36 -6.79
N VAL A 53 -0.43 -13.68 -5.50
CA VAL A 53 0.73 -14.26 -4.77
C VAL A 53 0.25 -15.51 -4.05
#